data_AF-A0A954N8B1-F1
#
_entry.id   AF-A0A954N8B1-F1
#
_cell.length_a   1.000
_cell.length_b   1.000
_cell.length_c   1.000
_cell.angle_alpha   90.00
_cell.angle_beta   90.00
_cell.angle_gamma   90.00
#
_symmetry.space_group_name_H-M   'P 1'
#
loop_
_entity.id
_entity.type
_entity.pdbx_description
1 polymer ?
#
loop_
_entity_poly.entity_id
_entity_poly.type
_entity_poly.pdbx_seq_one_letter_code
_entity_poly.pdbx_strand_id
1 'polypeptide(L)'
;MTAGPQGSRRVAITGIGLVSPLGSQLDAFWDALAEGRSGVGILKSIPAGALPMPFGAEAWEFSGSIEDFGDLPSEQKKPIRKGLKVMCRECQMGVAAAQRAMSDAAWNEPAIAPERVGIVFGSDYMLTSPDEFAAGIEQRSSDGTF
;
A
#
# COMPACT_ATOMS: atom_id res chain seq x y z
N MET A 1 -25.74 -29.88 0.27
CA MET A 1 -24.53 -29.23 -0.25
C MET A 1 -23.93 -30.13 -1.31
N THR A 2 -24.22 -29.86 -2.59
CA THR A 2 -23.74 -30.67 -3.70
C THR A 2 -22.28 -30.31 -3.99
N ALA A 3 -21.41 -31.31 -3.95
CA ALA A 3 -20.00 -31.18 -4.30
C ALA A 3 -19.88 -30.64 -5.73
N GLY A 4 -19.19 -29.51 -5.89
CA GLY A 4 -18.81 -28.98 -7.19
C GLY A 4 -17.84 -29.92 -7.93
N PRO A 5 -17.58 -29.67 -9.23
CA PRO A 5 -16.86 -30.60 -10.09
C PRO A 5 -15.50 -31.00 -9.51
N GLN A 6 -15.25 -32.31 -9.52
CA GLN A 6 -14.03 -32.97 -9.05
C GLN A 6 -12.85 -32.54 -9.93
N GLY A 7 -12.14 -31.46 -9.56
CA GLY A 7 -10.93 -31.05 -10.29
C GLY A 7 -10.35 -29.67 -9.96
N SER A 8 -11.15 -28.72 -9.47
CA SER A 8 -10.64 -27.39 -9.09
C SER A 8 -10.33 -27.33 -7.59
N ARG A 9 -9.08 -27.04 -7.22
CA ARG A 9 -8.71 -26.73 -5.83
C ARG A 9 -9.60 -25.59 -5.32
N ARG A 10 -10.27 -25.79 -4.19
CA ARG A 10 -11.04 -24.72 -3.54
C ARG A 10 -10.07 -23.67 -3.01
N VAL A 11 -10.39 -22.40 -3.23
CA VAL A 11 -9.63 -21.25 -2.76
C VAL A 11 -10.55 -20.45 -1.83
N ALA A 12 -9.99 -19.94 -0.74
CA ALA A 12 -10.68 -19.08 0.20
C ALA A 12 -9.83 -17.83 0.44
N ILE A 13 -10.49 -16.71 0.74
CA ILE A 13 -9.84 -15.50 1.24
C ILE A 13 -9.77 -15.67 2.76
N THR A 14 -8.57 -15.71 3.31
CA THR A 14 -8.35 -15.92 4.75
C THR A 14 -7.98 -14.65 5.49
N GLY A 15 -7.53 -13.62 4.79
CA GLY A 15 -7.29 -12.31 5.38
C GLY A 15 -7.33 -11.20 4.34
N ILE A 16 -7.68 -10.02 4.81
CA ILE A 16 -7.84 -8.80 4.00
C ILE A 16 -7.01 -7.69 4.65
N GLY A 17 -6.31 -6.93 3.81
CA GLY A 17 -5.58 -5.75 4.24
C GLY A 17 -5.71 -4.68 3.17
N LEU A 18 -5.82 -3.44 3.60
CA LEU A 18 -6.11 -2.32 2.73
C LEU A 18 -5.45 -1.05 3.22
N VAL A 19 -5.15 -0.17 2.26
CA VAL A 19 -4.81 1.23 2.46
C VAL A 19 -5.68 1.99 1.48
N SER A 20 -6.55 2.87 1.98
CA SER A 20 -7.55 3.52 1.14
C SER A 20 -7.85 4.96 1.56
N PRO A 21 -8.51 5.76 0.68
CA PRO A 21 -9.00 7.10 1.02
C PRO A 21 -10.12 7.11 2.08
N LEU A 22 -10.76 5.96 2.32
CA LEU A 22 -11.76 5.75 3.36
C LEU A 22 -11.15 5.22 4.66
N GLY A 23 -9.81 5.24 4.76
CA GLY A 23 -9.04 4.75 5.88
C GLY A 23 -8.47 3.35 5.64
N SER A 24 -7.67 2.87 6.60
CA SER A 24 -6.96 1.59 6.49
C SER A 24 -7.51 0.49 7.42
N GLN A 25 -8.50 0.81 8.27
CA GLN A 25 -9.13 -0.15 9.18
C GLN A 25 -10.30 -0.87 8.50
N LEU A 26 -10.33 -2.20 8.57
CA LEU A 26 -11.26 -3.03 7.79
C LEU A 26 -12.73 -2.75 8.12
N ASP A 27 -13.08 -2.74 9.41
CA ASP A 27 -14.47 -2.49 9.85
C ASP A 27 -14.95 -1.09 9.44
N ALA A 28 -14.14 -0.07 9.71
CA ALA A 28 -14.47 1.32 9.36
C ALA A 28 -14.57 1.54 7.85
N PHE A 29 -13.73 0.85 7.07
CA PHE A 29 -13.77 0.84 5.61
C PHE A 29 -15.05 0.18 5.10
N TRP A 30 -15.41 -0.98 5.66
CA TRP A 30 -16.63 -1.69 5.28
C TRP A 30 -17.88 -0.87 5.58
N ASP A 31 -17.96 -0.27 6.76
CA ASP A 31 -19.06 0.63 7.13
C ASP A 31 -19.14 1.83 6.18
N ALA A 32 -17.99 2.40 5.79
CA ALA A 32 -17.96 3.50 4.83
C ALA A 32 -18.54 3.12 3.47
N LEU A 33 -18.21 1.93 2.97
CA LEU A 33 -18.76 1.41 1.72
C LEU A 33 -20.26 1.13 1.84
N ALA A 34 -20.69 0.50 2.92
CA ALA A 34 -22.09 0.16 3.15
C ALA A 34 -22.99 1.42 3.25
N GLU A 35 -22.46 2.50 3.81
CA GLU A 35 -23.13 3.80 3.91
C GLU A 35 -23.01 4.67 2.64
N GLY A 36 -22.22 4.26 1.64
CA GLY A 36 -21.97 5.05 0.43
C GLY A 36 -21.14 6.31 0.67
N ARG A 37 -20.25 6.31 1.68
CA ARG A 37 -19.35 7.44 1.95
C ARG A 37 -18.32 7.58 0.83
N SER A 38 -18.10 8.81 0.37
CA SER A 38 -17.06 9.13 -0.63
C SER A 38 -15.72 9.39 0.04
N GLY A 39 -14.65 8.83 -0.52
CA GLY A 39 -13.27 9.14 -0.14
C GLY A 39 -12.66 10.31 -0.91
N VAL A 40 -13.42 10.95 -1.81
CA VAL A 40 -12.96 12.11 -2.58
C VAL A 40 -12.95 13.34 -1.69
N GLY A 41 -11.82 14.05 -1.66
CA GLY A 41 -11.65 15.31 -0.96
C GLY A 41 -10.73 16.26 -1.72
N ILE A 42 -10.37 17.36 -1.07
CA ILE A 42 -9.36 18.28 -1.60
C ILE A 42 -7.99 17.61 -1.47
N LEU A 43 -7.24 17.56 -2.57
CA LEU A 43 -5.87 17.04 -2.62
C LEU A 43 -4.97 17.84 -1.68
N LYS A 44 -4.24 17.15 -0.81
CA LYS A 44 -3.26 17.75 0.11
C LYS A 44 -1.83 17.50 -0.34
N SER A 45 -1.60 16.46 -1.15
CA SER A 45 -0.28 16.14 -1.67
C SER A 45 0.18 17.08 -2.79
N ILE A 46 -0.77 17.77 -3.43
CA ILE A 46 -0.52 18.68 -4.55
C ILE A 46 -0.80 20.12 -4.09
N PRO A 47 0.12 21.07 -4.32
CA PRO A 47 -0.09 22.48 -3.97
C PRO A 47 -1.36 23.07 -4.60
N ALA A 48 -2.05 23.92 -3.85
CA ALA A 48 -3.26 24.59 -4.33
C ALA A 48 -2.96 25.41 -5.60
N GLY A 49 -3.82 25.26 -6.62
CA GLY A 49 -3.68 25.93 -7.91
C GLY A 49 -2.73 25.26 -8.90
N ALA A 50 -2.00 24.21 -8.52
CA ALA A 50 -1.15 23.45 -9.45
C ALA A 50 -1.95 22.61 -10.45
N LEU A 51 -3.20 22.28 -10.13
CA LEU A 51 -4.13 21.58 -11.01
C LEU A 51 -5.41 22.42 -11.21
N PRO A 52 -6.04 22.37 -12.40
CA PRO A 52 -7.34 23.01 -12.64
C PRO A 52 -8.44 22.50 -11.71
N MET A 53 -8.34 21.23 -11.29
CA MET A 53 -9.28 20.57 -10.38
C MET A 53 -8.51 20.02 -9.17
N PRO A 54 -8.75 20.54 -7.95
CA PRO A 54 -7.99 20.16 -6.77
C PRO A 54 -8.63 18.99 -5.98
N PHE A 55 -9.43 18.15 -6.63
CA PHE A 55 -10.16 17.07 -5.96
C PHE A 55 -9.62 15.70 -6.37
N GLY A 56 -9.55 14.78 -5.41
CA GLY A 56 -9.20 13.38 -5.65
C GLY A 56 -9.34 12.53 -4.39
N ALA A 57 -9.04 11.25 -4.50
CA ALA A 57 -9.18 10.29 -3.42
C ALA A 57 -7.78 9.83 -2.96
N GLU A 58 -7.10 10.68 -2.19
CA GLU A 58 -5.80 10.35 -1.60
C GLU A 58 -5.98 9.38 -0.43
N ALA A 59 -5.11 8.37 -0.31
CA ALA A 59 -4.98 7.61 0.93
C ALA A 59 -4.23 8.45 1.98
N TRP A 60 -4.91 9.46 2.52
CA TRP A 60 -4.33 10.54 3.32
C TRP A 60 -3.86 10.10 4.73
N GLU A 61 -4.39 9.00 5.26
CA GLU A 61 -3.90 8.39 6.50
C GLU A 61 -2.53 7.71 6.30
N PHE A 62 -2.20 7.32 5.08
CA PHE A 62 -0.94 6.63 4.81
C PHE A 62 0.21 7.62 4.69
N SER A 63 1.02 7.65 5.73
CA SER A 63 2.22 8.49 5.84
C SER A 63 3.49 7.81 5.34
N GLY A 64 3.47 6.48 5.20
CA GLY A 64 4.67 5.68 4.96
C GLY A 64 5.50 5.45 6.23
N SER A 65 4.95 5.80 7.40
CA SER A 65 5.56 5.48 8.69
C SER A 65 5.49 3.99 8.96
N ILE A 66 6.35 3.45 9.82
CA ILE A 66 6.38 2.00 10.08
C ILE A 66 5.10 1.51 10.76
N GLU A 67 4.40 2.42 11.44
CA GLU A 67 3.12 2.20 12.10
C GLU A 67 1.99 1.89 11.09
N ASP A 68 2.11 2.37 9.85
CA ASP A 68 1.13 2.10 8.79
C ASP A 68 1.11 0.63 8.34
N PHE A 69 2.17 -0.13 8.65
CA PHE A 69 2.35 -1.54 8.27
C PHE A 69 1.73 -2.53 9.27
N GLY A 70 1.11 -2.03 10.34
CA GLY A 70 0.51 -2.84 11.39
C GLY A 70 1.43 -3.09 12.59
N ASP A 71 0.92 -3.82 13.59
CA ASP A 71 1.69 -4.14 14.79
C ASP A 71 2.62 -5.33 14.56
N LEU A 72 3.79 -5.02 13.99
CA LEU A 72 4.78 -6.03 13.63
C LEU A 72 5.87 -6.18 14.71
N PRO A 73 6.43 -7.37 14.92
CA PRO A 73 7.63 -7.57 15.71
C PRO A 73 8.82 -6.73 15.18
N SER A 74 9.75 -6.39 16.06
CA SER A 74 10.92 -5.58 15.72
C SER A 74 11.76 -6.16 14.56
N GLU A 75 11.86 -7.48 14.47
CA GLU A 75 12.60 -8.17 13.42
C GLU A 75 11.96 -8.02 12.04
N GLN A 76 10.64 -7.88 11.96
CA GLN A 76 9.93 -7.59 10.70
C GLN A 76 9.94 -6.10 10.36
N LYS A 77 9.93 -5.22 11.38
CA LYS A 77 10.01 -3.76 11.19
C LYS A 77 11.34 -3.31 10.57
N LYS A 78 12.46 -3.97 10.91
CA LYS A 78 13.81 -3.64 10.40
C LYS A 78 13.94 -3.71 8.86
N PRO A 79 13.63 -4.83 8.18
CA PRO A 79 13.74 -4.93 6.73
C PRO A 79 12.76 -3.98 6.03
N ILE A 80 11.54 -3.79 6.54
CA ILE A 80 10.58 -2.83 5.99
C ILE A 80 11.18 -1.42 6.02
N ARG A 81 11.68 -0.95 7.17
CA ARG A 81 12.32 0.38 7.29
C ARG A 81 13.49 0.59 6.32
N LYS A 82 14.27 -0.46 6.03
CA LYS A 82 15.33 -0.40 5.02
C LYS A 82 14.74 -0.29 3.61
N GLY A 83 13.72 -1.08 3.31
CA GLY A 83 13.00 -1.07 2.03
C GLY A 83 12.31 0.27 1.73
N LEU A 84 11.75 0.94 2.74
CA LEU A 84 11.07 2.23 2.57
C LEU A 84 11.94 3.29 1.87
N LYS A 85 13.26 3.23 2.05
CA LYS A 85 14.22 4.17 1.44
C LYS A 85 14.35 4.02 -0.08
N VAL A 86 13.85 2.93 -0.64
CA VAL A 86 14.00 2.58 -2.06
C VAL A 86 12.66 2.18 -2.70
N MET A 87 11.55 2.39 -1.99
CA MET A 87 10.20 2.08 -2.46
C MET A 87 9.47 3.37 -2.82
N CYS A 88 8.88 3.42 -4.01
CA CYS A 88 7.86 4.41 -4.33
C CYS A 88 6.62 4.20 -3.45
N ARG A 89 5.76 5.23 -3.35
CA ARG A 89 4.61 5.23 -2.42
C ARG A 89 3.66 4.06 -2.65
N GLU A 90 3.45 3.65 -3.90
CA GLU A 90 2.57 2.53 -4.26
C GLU A 90 3.09 1.19 -3.74
N CYS A 91 4.41 0.96 -3.87
CA CYS A 91 5.07 -0.21 -3.31
C CYS A 91 4.94 -0.23 -1.77
N GLN A 92 5.12 0.92 -1.12
CA GLN A 92 4.96 1.02 0.34
C GLN A 92 3.54 0.66 0.78
N MET A 93 2.52 1.22 0.12
CA MET A 93 1.11 0.89 0.40
C MET A 93 0.80 -0.58 0.15
N GLY A 94 1.33 -1.17 -0.94
CA GLY A 94 1.17 -2.58 -1.25
C GLY A 94 1.73 -3.50 -0.17
N VAL A 95 2.94 -3.19 0.32
CA VAL A 95 3.55 -3.94 1.43
C VAL A 95 2.77 -3.75 2.73
N ALA A 96 2.32 -2.53 3.05
CA ALA A 96 1.51 -2.27 4.25
C ALA A 96 0.18 -3.03 4.22
N ALA A 97 -0.53 -3.01 3.09
CA ALA A 97 -1.75 -3.78 2.88
C ALA A 97 -1.49 -5.29 3.00
N ALA A 98 -0.41 -5.81 2.43
CA ALA A 98 -0.04 -7.22 2.55
C ALA A 98 0.24 -7.63 4.02
N GLN A 99 0.97 -6.81 4.78
CA GLN A 99 1.25 -7.08 6.21
C GLN A 99 -0.04 -7.09 7.04
N ARG A 100 -0.95 -6.15 6.78
CA ARG A 100 -2.29 -6.13 7.39
C ARG A 100 -3.08 -7.39 7.04
N ALA A 101 -3.09 -7.81 5.78
CA ALA A 101 -3.78 -9.01 5.32
C ALA A 101 -3.23 -10.29 5.96
N MET A 102 -1.90 -10.39 6.11
CA MET A 102 -1.24 -11.49 6.79
C MET A 102 -1.61 -11.53 8.28
N SER A 103 -1.68 -10.37 8.93
CA SER A 103 -2.11 -10.27 10.33
C SER A 103 -3.57 -10.68 10.51
N ASP A 104 -4.47 -10.22 9.64
CA ASP A 104 -5.88 -10.59 9.62
C ASP A 104 -6.09 -12.10 9.37
N ALA A 105 -5.26 -12.69 8.51
CA ALA A 105 -5.24 -14.14 8.28
C ALA A 105 -4.67 -14.96 9.45
N ALA A 106 -4.23 -14.31 10.54
CA ALA A 106 -3.46 -14.92 11.61
C ALA A 106 -2.29 -15.77 11.06
N TRP A 107 -1.60 -15.23 10.06
CA TRP A 107 -0.51 -15.91 9.36
C TRP A 107 0.67 -16.14 10.32
N ASN A 108 0.88 -17.39 10.71
CA ASN A 108 1.96 -17.79 11.61
C ASN A 108 3.12 -18.42 10.83
N GLU A 109 4.26 -17.71 10.75
CA GLU A 109 5.51 -18.34 10.34
C GLU A 109 6.08 -19.20 11.49
N PRO A 110 6.65 -20.39 11.22
CA PRO A 110 7.10 -20.91 9.93
C PRO A 110 6.19 -22.00 9.32
N ALA A 111 4.87 -21.95 9.53
CA ALA A 111 3.99 -23.08 9.22
C ALA A 111 3.90 -23.43 7.71
N ILE A 112 4.34 -22.57 6.80
CA ILE A 112 4.19 -22.73 5.36
C ILE A 112 5.56 -22.64 4.67
N ALA A 113 5.90 -23.66 3.89
CA ALA A 113 7.14 -23.71 3.11
C ALA A 113 7.18 -22.55 2.09
N PRO A 114 8.30 -21.81 1.95
CA PRO A 114 8.39 -20.66 1.04
C PRO A 114 8.01 -20.96 -0.42
N GLU A 115 8.30 -22.17 -0.91
CA GLU A 115 7.98 -22.62 -2.28
C GLU A 115 6.47 -22.78 -2.52
N ARG A 116 5.67 -22.71 -1.45
CA ARG A 116 4.20 -22.79 -1.46
C ARG A 116 3.56 -21.41 -1.29
N VAL A 117 4.35 -20.35 -1.18
CA VAL A 117 3.90 -18.97 -1.06
C VAL A 117 4.21 -18.25 -2.37
N GLY A 118 3.21 -17.63 -2.97
CA GLY A 118 3.35 -16.83 -4.17
C GLY A 118 2.76 -15.45 -3.96
N ILE A 119 3.31 -14.45 -4.66
CA ILE A 119 2.80 -13.08 -4.66
C ILE A 119 2.44 -12.73 -6.10
N VAL A 120 1.24 -12.20 -6.29
CA VAL A 120 0.83 -11.54 -7.53
C VAL A 120 0.57 -10.09 -7.16
N PHE A 121 1.38 -9.18 -7.70
CA PHE A 121 1.28 -7.76 -7.44
C PHE A 121 1.02 -7.02 -8.74
N GLY A 122 -0.03 -6.21 -8.77
CA GLY A 122 -0.42 -5.39 -9.91
C GLY A 122 -0.39 -3.92 -9.53
N SER A 123 0.15 -3.09 -10.41
CA SER A 123 0.15 -1.64 -10.30
C SER A 123 -0.03 -1.05 -11.69
N ASP A 124 -0.79 0.03 -11.79
CA ASP A 124 -0.92 0.78 -13.04
C ASP A 124 0.31 1.68 -13.23
N TYR A 125 0.43 2.69 -12.35
CA TYR A 125 1.60 3.55 -12.27
C TYR A 125 2.35 3.32 -10.97
N MET A 126 3.67 3.41 -11.03
CA MET A 126 4.56 3.53 -9.88
C MET A 126 5.27 4.86 -10.02
N LEU A 127 4.88 5.83 -9.19
CA LEU A 127 5.33 7.20 -9.35
C LEU A 127 6.43 7.50 -8.35
N THR A 128 7.57 7.95 -8.87
CA THR A 128 8.62 8.58 -8.07
C THR A 128 8.26 10.04 -7.88
N SER A 129 8.30 10.53 -6.63
CA SER A 129 7.97 11.93 -6.37
C SER A 129 9.03 12.84 -7.00
N PRO A 130 8.65 14.01 -7.55
CA PRO A 130 9.63 14.96 -8.09
C PRO A 130 10.73 15.34 -7.09
N ASP A 131 10.39 15.40 -5.80
CA ASP A 131 11.30 15.73 -4.70
C ASP A 131 12.46 14.74 -4.56
N GLU A 132 12.26 13.46 -4.93
CA GLU A 132 13.35 12.46 -4.94
C GLU A 132 14.43 12.78 -5.96
N PHE A 133 14.11 13.56 -7.00
CA PHE A 133 15.08 14.03 -7.99
C PHE A 133 15.69 15.38 -7.63
N ALA A 134 15.11 16.12 -6.68
CA ALA A 134 15.49 17.51 -6.38
C ALA A 134 16.98 17.63 -6.02
N ALA A 135 17.49 16.79 -5.13
CA ALA A 135 18.90 16.83 -4.71
C ALA A 135 19.87 16.57 -5.86
N GLY A 136 19.52 15.68 -6.80
CA GLY A 136 20.33 15.43 -7.99
C GLY A 136 20.27 16.58 -9.00
N ILE A 137 19.09 17.17 -9.18
CA ILE A 137 18.89 18.33 -10.06
C ILE A 137 19.63 19.56 -9.52
N GLU A 138 19.65 19.77 -8.20
CA GLU A 138 20.36 20.89 -7.55
C GLU A 138 21.89 20.79 -7.71
N GLN A 139 22.42 19.58 -7.83
CA GLN A 139 23.86 19.33 -8.01
C GLN A 139 24.33 19.49 -9.47
N ARG A 140 23.42 19.77 -10.42
CA ARG A 140 23.79 19.96 -11.83
C ARG A 140 24.67 21.19 -12.01
N SER A 141 25.65 21.12 -12.91
CA SER A 141 26.42 22.29 -13.33
C SER A 141 25.48 23.31 -14.00
N SER A 142 25.76 24.61 -13.83
CA SER A 142 24.99 25.70 -14.45
C SER A 142 25.01 25.68 -15.99
N ASP A 143 25.91 24.88 -16.54
CA ASP A 143 26.27 24.72 -17.94
C ASP A 143 25.66 23.46 -18.59
N GLY A 144 24.90 22.65 -17.84
CA GLY A 144 24.10 21.56 -18.41
C GLY A 144 24.90 20.31 -18.80
N THR A 145 26.10 20.15 -18.26
CA THR A 145 26.97 18.98 -18.44
C THR A 145 26.99 18.14 -17.16
N PHE A 146 26.92 16.82 -17.33
CA PHE A 146 27.02 15.84 -16.24
C PHE A 146 28.48 15.55 -15.89
#